data_AF-A0A511AS18-F1
#
_entry.id   AF-A0A511AS18-F1
#
_cell.length_a   1.000
_cell.length_b   1.000
_cell.length_c   1.000
_cell.angle_alpha   90.00
_cell.angle_beta   90.00
_cell.angle_gamma   90.00
#
_symmetry.space_group_name_H-M   'P 1'
#
loop_
_entity.id
_entity.type
_entity.pdbx_description
1 polymer ?
#
loop_
_entity_poly.entity_id
_entity_poly.type
_entity_poly.pdbx_seq_one_letter_code
_entity_poly.pdbx_strand_id
1 'polypeptide(L)'
;MSVEMYIKEKVKKISEKVYIAPDIPKKKLNAALKSMAPDLNPNYVVAIIDTSIFGGGKDGGVITGEMLYLHPFVSDTFVLQFSDIVKATYETNEIVKDNGKVKLEESLKVEYKNGKIRDVTQYTIGMENEHLKELINGIIDEAGEEGEFVSTSQATPLSMMDESIKIDYIKIMCNFAYGDDELIDASEYAEILSLMVRIELDVPSRLFIRKYMLESKDHEVNQDIIERLREKIDEGSFELVKKSLMKDIIYLLRSKDRNLSWQDNEFIVNLKDRLDISTDQIEYISETIINDEEILELRKNDSEIKKSMKEIASKATAVGVPLAAIYLSGSVLGVSAAGLTSGLAALGMGGILGFSSMFTGIEMAVLLGVGAYKGVKKVTGISELENNKQRELMIQAIIKNSQKSLNYLIEDLNEITKQLTVELTKGKEAEIKIKKLSSLLSMLSLGAKETGNKIKHAQKESIIIKLPLVLDTMRINELTSEATKKKYRKVIFECYVEKEVTKEDGTRKQVFQLDENLNENTLEQLYSILDAIGYYNMKDAALASAKGVMKGILNNG
;
A
#
# COMPACT_ATOMS: atom_id res chain seq x y z
N MET A 1 -24.37 -1.74 -15.05
CA MET A 1 -22.98 -1.70 -14.53
C MET A 1 -22.35 -0.45 -15.12
N SER A 2 -21.38 0.24 -14.51
CA SER A 2 -20.78 1.38 -15.24
C SER A 2 -20.03 0.94 -16.50
N VAL A 3 -19.90 1.88 -17.44
CA VAL A 3 -19.04 1.75 -18.63
C VAL A 3 -17.61 1.35 -18.24
N GLU A 4 -17.03 2.00 -17.23
CA GLU A 4 -15.65 1.72 -16.81
C GLU A 4 -15.49 0.31 -16.23
N MET A 5 -16.47 -0.16 -15.45
CA MET A 5 -16.47 -1.54 -14.93
C MET A 5 -16.63 -2.57 -16.06
N TYR A 6 -17.53 -2.31 -17.02
CA TYR A 6 -17.67 -3.14 -18.21
C TYR A 6 -16.36 -3.23 -19.00
N ILE A 7 -15.66 -2.11 -19.20
CA ILE A 7 -14.35 -2.09 -19.85
C ILE A 7 -13.37 -3.00 -19.13
N LYS A 8 -13.23 -2.85 -17.81
CA LYS A 8 -12.29 -3.66 -16.99
C LYS A 8 -12.55 -5.16 -17.12
N GLU A 9 -13.81 -5.58 -17.22
CA GLU A 9 -14.16 -6.99 -17.35
C GLU A 9 -13.84 -7.57 -18.74
N LYS A 10 -14.08 -6.81 -19.81
CA LYS A 10 -14.07 -7.35 -21.19
C LYS A 10 -12.78 -7.10 -21.95
N VAL A 11 -12.01 -6.06 -21.60
CA VAL A 11 -10.83 -5.60 -22.36
C VAL A 11 -9.72 -6.66 -22.49
N LYS A 12 -9.63 -7.61 -21.54
CA LYS A 12 -8.57 -8.65 -21.52
C LYS A 12 -8.53 -9.53 -22.78
N LYS A 13 -9.65 -9.65 -23.50
CA LYS A 13 -9.73 -10.49 -24.71
C LYS A 13 -9.18 -9.83 -25.98
N ILE A 14 -8.83 -8.54 -25.91
CA ILE A 14 -8.46 -7.75 -27.10
C ILE A 14 -6.99 -7.97 -27.51
N SER A 15 -6.12 -8.33 -26.56
CA SER A 15 -4.72 -8.60 -26.84
C SER A 15 -4.10 -9.44 -25.71
N GLU A 16 -2.98 -10.10 -25.98
CA GLU A 16 -2.21 -10.83 -24.95
C GLU A 16 -1.66 -9.91 -23.85
N LYS A 17 -1.41 -8.63 -24.18
CA LYS A 17 -0.81 -7.65 -23.26
C LYS A 17 -1.78 -6.51 -22.99
N VAL A 18 -2.64 -6.71 -22.00
CA VAL A 18 -3.58 -5.70 -21.52
C VAL A 18 -3.29 -5.38 -20.05
N TYR A 19 -3.20 -4.09 -19.74
CA TYR A 19 -2.98 -3.58 -18.39
C TYR A 19 -4.21 -2.77 -17.97
N ILE A 20 -4.76 -3.04 -16.79
CA ILE A 20 -6.04 -2.49 -16.35
C ILE A 20 -5.84 -1.73 -15.04
N ALA A 21 -6.49 -0.58 -14.92
CA ALA A 21 -6.41 0.26 -13.72
C ALA A 21 -7.08 -0.40 -12.51
N PRO A 22 -6.56 -0.18 -11.30
CA PRO A 22 -5.42 0.70 -10.98
C PRO A 22 -4.03 0.04 -11.16
N ASP A 23 -3.98 -1.24 -11.50
CA ASP A 23 -2.75 -2.06 -11.53
C ASP A 23 -1.96 -1.93 -12.85
N ILE A 24 -1.90 -0.74 -13.43
CA ILE A 24 -1.14 -0.47 -14.66
C ILE A 24 0.32 -0.14 -14.33
N PRO A 25 1.33 -0.81 -14.92
CA PRO A 25 2.71 -0.47 -14.64
C PRO A 25 3.08 0.96 -15.01
N LYS A 26 3.64 1.73 -14.07
CA LYS A 26 4.03 3.15 -14.28
C LYS A 26 4.84 3.39 -15.55
N LYS A 27 5.77 2.48 -15.89
CA LYS A 27 6.56 2.57 -17.12
C LYS A 27 5.69 2.44 -18.37
N LYS A 28 4.69 1.55 -18.35
CA LYS A 28 3.73 1.31 -19.44
C LYS A 28 2.78 2.49 -19.58
N LEU A 29 2.21 2.97 -18.49
CA LEU A 29 1.38 4.18 -18.51
C LEU A 29 2.16 5.37 -19.07
N ASN A 30 3.33 5.68 -18.53
CA ASN A 30 4.10 6.83 -18.98
C ASN A 30 4.48 6.71 -20.46
N ALA A 31 4.76 5.49 -20.94
CA ALA A 31 5.02 5.25 -22.34
C ALA A 31 3.77 5.48 -23.19
N ALA A 32 2.61 4.96 -22.78
CA ALA A 32 1.34 5.07 -23.49
C ALA A 32 0.83 6.51 -23.52
N LEU A 33 0.84 7.23 -22.39
CA LEU A 33 0.46 8.64 -22.36
C LEU A 33 1.39 9.47 -23.24
N LYS A 34 2.70 9.26 -23.15
CA LYS A 34 3.66 10.01 -23.96
C LYS A 34 3.48 9.80 -25.48
N SER A 35 3.03 8.63 -25.91
CA SER A 35 2.94 8.26 -27.34
C SER A 35 1.53 8.43 -27.89
N MET A 36 0.52 7.94 -27.17
CA MET A 36 -0.85 7.80 -27.64
C MET A 36 -1.73 8.97 -27.19
N ALA A 37 -1.56 9.45 -25.95
CA ALA A 37 -2.48 10.40 -25.30
C ALA A 37 -1.74 11.39 -24.36
N PRO A 38 -0.96 12.35 -24.89
CA PRO A 38 -0.04 13.18 -24.09
C PRO A 38 -0.75 14.14 -23.14
N ASP A 39 -1.96 14.57 -23.47
CA ASP A 39 -2.75 15.53 -22.68
C ASP A 39 -3.75 14.85 -21.73
N LEU A 40 -3.80 13.51 -21.72
CA LEU A 40 -4.74 12.76 -20.90
C LEU A 40 -4.28 12.69 -19.45
N ASN A 41 -5.19 12.93 -18.51
CA ASN A 41 -4.92 12.73 -17.09
C ASN A 41 -4.65 11.24 -16.81
N PRO A 42 -3.48 10.88 -16.25
CA PRO A 42 -3.14 9.50 -15.89
C PRO A 42 -4.21 8.77 -15.06
N ASN A 43 -4.93 9.50 -14.19
CA ASN A 43 -5.90 8.92 -13.27
C ASN A 43 -7.19 8.47 -13.97
N TYR A 44 -7.43 8.88 -15.21
CA TYR A 44 -8.62 8.54 -15.99
C TYR A 44 -8.39 7.37 -16.95
N VAL A 45 -7.17 6.85 -17.01
CA VAL A 45 -6.85 5.67 -17.81
C VAL A 45 -7.45 4.44 -17.15
N VAL A 46 -8.42 3.82 -17.81
CA VAL A 46 -9.06 2.57 -17.38
C VAL A 46 -8.25 1.35 -17.83
N ALA A 47 -7.73 1.37 -19.06
CA ALA A 47 -6.93 0.27 -19.60
C ALA A 47 -5.92 0.72 -20.66
N ILE A 48 -4.86 -0.08 -20.82
CA ILE A 48 -3.87 0.02 -21.89
C ILE A 48 -3.78 -1.32 -22.62
N ILE A 49 -3.94 -1.28 -23.93
CA ILE A 49 -3.69 -2.40 -24.85
C ILE A 49 -2.29 -2.18 -25.43
N ASP A 50 -1.34 -3.09 -25.19
CA ASP A 50 0.06 -2.95 -25.63
C ASP A 50 0.35 -3.88 -26.81
N THR A 51 0.36 -3.32 -28.02
CA THR A 51 0.72 -4.05 -29.26
C THR A 51 2.17 -3.83 -29.66
N SER A 52 2.96 -3.13 -28.86
CA SER A 52 4.36 -2.85 -29.19
C SER A 52 5.21 -4.13 -29.19
N ILE A 53 6.10 -4.23 -30.18
CA ILE A 53 6.89 -5.45 -30.47
C ILE A 53 7.65 -5.95 -29.23
N PHE A 54 8.24 -5.04 -28.46
CA PHE A 54 9.01 -5.37 -27.25
C PHE A 54 8.21 -5.23 -25.95
N GLY A 55 6.88 -5.02 -26.02
CA GLY A 55 6.07 -4.72 -24.86
C GLY A 55 6.60 -3.48 -24.12
N GLY A 56 6.81 -2.40 -24.85
CA GLY A 56 7.15 -1.09 -24.30
C GLY A 56 5.93 -0.26 -23.87
N GLY A 57 4.72 -0.62 -24.30
CA GLY A 57 3.50 0.17 -24.07
C GLY A 57 3.42 1.45 -24.88
N LYS A 58 4.10 1.52 -26.04
CA LYS A 58 4.14 2.72 -26.90
C LYS A 58 3.19 2.64 -28.10
N ASP A 59 2.75 1.43 -28.44
CA ASP A 59 1.85 1.16 -29.56
C ASP A 59 0.66 0.33 -29.02
N GLY A 60 -0.51 0.51 -29.61
CA GLY A 60 -1.75 -0.19 -29.24
C GLY A 60 -2.87 0.80 -28.94
N GLY A 61 -3.37 0.82 -27.71
CA GLY A 61 -4.45 1.74 -27.34
C GLY A 61 -4.57 2.08 -25.87
N VAL A 62 -5.22 3.20 -25.59
CA VAL A 62 -5.56 3.69 -24.25
C VAL A 62 -7.07 3.87 -24.17
N ILE A 63 -7.69 3.38 -23.10
CA ILE A 63 -9.14 3.45 -22.90
C ILE A 63 -9.44 4.26 -21.62
N THR A 64 -10.40 5.18 -21.70
CA THR A 64 -11.02 5.88 -20.57
C THR A 64 -12.52 5.59 -20.54
N GLY A 65 -13.28 6.15 -19.60
CA GLY A 65 -14.74 6.07 -19.62
C GLY A 65 -15.40 6.75 -20.83
N GLU A 66 -14.67 7.66 -21.51
CA GLU A 66 -15.19 8.49 -22.60
C GLU A 66 -14.58 8.19 -23.97
N MET A 67 -13.32 7.76 -23.99
CA MET A 67 -12.53 7.72 -25.21
C MET A 67 -11.70 6.45 -25.35
N LEU A 68 -11.49 6.05 -26.60
CA LEU A 68 -10.53 5.04 -27.01
C LEU A 68 -9.52 5.67 -27.97
N TYR A 69 -8.26 5.72 -27.53
CA TYR A 69 -7.11 6.15 -28.32
C TYR A 69 -6.48 4.92 -28.97
N LEU A 70 -6.29 4.94 -30.28
CA LEU A 70 -5.68 3.87 -31.07
C LEU A 70 -4.43 4.41 -31.76
N HIS A 71 -3.27 3.83 -31.44
CA HIS A 71 -1.97 4.29 -31.93
C HIS A 71 -1.17 3.09 -32.48
N PRO A 72 -1.24 2.82 -33.78
CA PRO A 72 -0.39 1.80 -34.40
C PRO A 72 1.03 2.35 -34.58
N PHE A 73 2.00 1.46 -34.77
CA PHE A 73 3.43 1.80 -34.85
C PHE A 73 3.83 2.83 -35.93
N VAL A 74 3.01 3.01 -36.98
CA VAL A 74 3.40 3.74 -38.21
C VAL A 74 2.53 4.99 -38.49
N SER A 75 1.43 5.20 -37.77
CA SER A 75 0.52 6.32 -38.04
C SER A 75 0.13 7.09 -36.78
N ASP A 76 -0.39 8.29 -36.99
CA ASP A 76 -0.88 9.15 -35.92
C ASP A 76 -2.02 8.48 -35.13
N THR A 77 -2.15 8.86 -33.87
CA THR A 77 -3.24 8.39 -33.01
C THR A 77 -4.59 8.73 -33.61
N PHE A 78 -5.46 7.73 -33.68
CA PHE A 78 -6.87 7.89 -33.97
C PHE A 78 -7.68 7.83 -32.67
N VAL A 79 -8.58 8.79 -32.46
CA VAL A 79 -9.37 8.89 -31.22
C VAL A 79 -10.83 8.63 -31.53
N LEU A 80 -11.42 7.74 -30.75
CA LEU A 80 -12.83 7.40 -30.76
C LEU A 80 -13.47 7.95 -29.49
N GLN A 81 -14.42 8.88 -29.63
CA GLN A 81 -15.25 9.34 -28.52
C GLN A 81 -16.53 8.52 -28.49
N PHE A 82 -16.80 7.79 -27.41
CA PHE A 82 -17.91 6.85 -27.36
C PHE A 82 -19.27 7.51 -27.54
N SER A 83 -19.43 8.75 -27.04
CA SER A 83 -20.65 9.54 -27.20
C SER A 83 -21.06 9.77 -28.66
N ASP A 84 -20.12 9.69 -29.60
CA ASP A 84 -20.35 9.96 -31.01
C ASP A 84 -20.64 8.70 -31.83
N ILE A 85 -20.50 7.52 -31.22
CA ILE A 85 -20.61 6.22 -31.91
C ILE A 85 -22.05 5.71 -31.82
N VAL A 86 -22.52 5.10 -32.92
CA VAL A 86 -23.76 4.33 -32.97
C VAL A 86 -23.47 2.85 -32.76
N LYS A 87 -22.48 2.33 -33.50
CA LYS A 87 -22.02 0.93 -33.40
C LYS A 87 -20.69 0.72 -34.11
N ALA A 88 -20.06 -0.41 -33.82
CA ALA A 88 -18.95 -1.00 -34.55
C ALA A 88 -19.37 -2.30 -35.25
N THR A 89 -18.84 -2.55 -36.44
CA THR A 89 -19.05 -3.78 -37.22
C THR A 89 -17.72 -4.39 -37.64
N TYR A 90 -17.61 -5.71 -37.56
CA TYR A 90 -16.44 -6.48 -37.98
C TYR A 90 -16.85 -7.44 -39.11
N GLU A 91 -16.10 -7.41 -40.22
CA GLU A 91 -16.35 -8.21 -41.41
C GLU A 91 -15.05 -8.90 -41.87
N THR A 92 -15.15 -10.16 -42.29
CA THR A 92 -14.04 -10.92 -42.88
C THR A 92 -14.35 -11.26 -44.33
N ASN A 93 -13.51 -10.82 -45.27
CA ASN A 93 -13.66 -11.09 -46.70
C ASN A 93 -12.53 -12.02 -47.19
N GLU A 94 -12.88 -13.04 -47.96
CA GLU A 94 -11.88 -13.90 -48.61
C GLU A 94 -11.45 -13.30 -49.95
N ILE A 95 -10.18 -12.94 -50.07
CA ILE A 95 -9.57 -12.48 -51.32
C ILE A 95 -8.69 -13.59 -51.87
N VAL A 96 -9.08 -14.16 -53.01
CA VAL A 96 -8.22 -15.07 -53.76
C VAL A 96 -7.18 -14.24 -54.51
N LYS A 97 -5.90 -14.37 -54.12
CA LYS A 97 -4.78 -13.74 -54.82
C LYS A 97 -4.55 -14.42 -56.17
N ASP A 98 -3.90 -13.71 -57.09
CA ASP A 98 -3.54 -14.19 -58.45
C ASP A 98 -2.75 -15.51 -58.47
N ASN A 99 -2.14 -15.90 -57.35
CA ASN A 99 -1.43 -17.17 -57.16
C ASN A 99 -2.30 -18.30 -56.58
N GLY A 100 -3.62 -18.12 -56.51
CA GLY A 100 -4.57 -19.07 -55.94
C GLY A 100 -4.58 -19.14 -54.41
N LYS A 101 -3.77 -18.33 -53.70
CA LYS A 101 -3.81 -18.27 -52.23
C LYS A 101 -4.96 -17.39 -51.76
N VAL A 102 -5.82 -17.95 -50.93
CA VAL A 102 -6.85 -17.19 -50.21
C VAL A 102 -6.18 -16.36 -49.11
N LYS A 103 -6.44 -15.06 -49.10
CA LYS A 103 -6.08 -14.11 -48.04
C LYS A 103 -7.37 -13.62 -47.41
N LEU A 104 -7.53 -13.84 -46.11
CA LEU A 104 -8.59 -13.19 -45.34
C LEU A 104 -8.22 -11.71 -45.16
N GLU A 105 -9.10 -10.83 -45.58
CA GLU A 105 -9.04 -9.40 -45.31
C GLU A 105 -10.10 -9.06 -44.27
N GLU A 106 -9.63 -8.55 -43.14
CA GLU A 106 -10.48 -8.14 -42.03
C GLU A 106 -10.77 -6.65 -42.12
N SER A 107 -11.97 -6.23 -41.76
CA SER A 107 -12.35 -4.82 -41.68
C SER A 107 -13.17 -4.56 -40.41
N LEU A 108 -12.70 -3.62 -39.60
CA LEU A 108 -13.42 -3.04 -38.47
C LEU A 108 -13.88 -1.64 -38.83
N LYS A 109 -15.20 -1.42 -38.83
CA LYS A 109 -15.83 -0.15 -39.17
C LYS A 109 -16.59 0.41 -37.98
N VAL A 110 -16.53 1.72 -37.80
CA VAL A 110 -17.27 2.47 -36.78
C VAL A 110 -18.25 3.42 -37.45
N GLU A 111 -19.52 3.30 -37.10
CA GLU A 111 -20.61 4.18 -37.52
C GLU A 111 -20.85 5.25 -36.46
N TYR A 112 -20.87 6.52 -36.89
CA TYR A 112 -21.06 7.68 -36.01
C TYR A 112 -22.48 8.23 -36.09
N LYS A 113 -22.93 8.92 -35.04
CA LYS A 113 -24.26 9.56 -34.96
C LYS A 113 -24.50 10.60 -36.05
N ASN A 114 -23.45 11.16 -36.64
CA ASN A 114 -23.52 12.06 -37.79
C ASN A 114 -23.68 11.34 -39.15
N GLY A 115 -23.86 10.01 -39.15
CA GLY A 115 -24.04 9.18 -40.33
C GLY A 115 -22.76 8.80 -41.08
N LYS A 116 -21.57 9.25 -40.62
CA LYS A 116 -20.29 8.84 -41.22
C LYS A 116 -19.94 7.43 -40.76
N ILE A 117 -19.34 6.66 -41.67
CA ILE A 117 -18.73 5.36 -41.37
C ILE A 117 -17.24 5.46 -41.65
N ARG A 118 -16.40 5.03 -40.70
CA ARG A 118 -14.95 4.98 -40.89
C ARG A 118 -14.42 3.57 -40.68
N ASP A 119 -13.57 3.14 -41.60
CA ASP A 119 -12.73 1.96 -41.40
C ASP A 119 -11.56 2.33 -40.49
N VAL A 120 -11.44 1.60 -39.37
CA VAL A 120 -10.42 1.85 -38.33
C VAL A 120 -9.38 0.73 -38.26
N THR A 121 -9.44 -0.25 -39.17
CA THR A 121 -8.59 -1.47 -39.15
C THR A 121 -7.10 -1.17 -39.13
N GLN A 122 -6.67 -0.12 -39.82
CA GLN A 122 -5.27 0.30 -39.83
C GLN A 122 -4.73 0.75 -38.46
N TYR A 123 -5.61 1.12 -37.52
CA TYR A 123 -5.26 1.59 -36.18
C TYR A 123 -5.31 0.47 -35.13
N THR A 124 -5.82 -0.70 -35.47
CA THR A 124 -6.04 -1.83 -34.53
C THR A 124 -5.09 -3.00 -34.78
N ILE A 125 -3.96 -2.74 -35.45
CA ILE A 125 -2.94 -3.76 -35.75
C ILE A 125 -2.43 -4.39 -34.44
N GLY A 126 -2.51 -5.72 -34.36
CA GLY A 126 -2.11 -6.50 -33.17
C GLY A 126 -3.21 -6.63 -32.11
N MET A 127 -4.45 -6.23 -32.44
CA MET A 127 -5.64 -6.41 -31.61
C MET A 127 -6.62 -7.41 -32.24
N GLU A 128 -7.39 -8.10 -31.40
CA GLU A 128 -8.49 -8.97 -31.82
C GLU A 128 -9.72 -8.12 -32.19
N ASN A 129 -9.88 -7.83 -33.49
CA ASN A 129 -10.90 -6.91 -34.01
C ASN A 129 -12.34 -7.30 -33.68
N GLU A 130 -12.66 -8.60 -33.64
CA GLU A 130 -13.98 -9.08 -33.26
C GLU A 130 -14.31 -8.74 -31.79
N HIS A 131 -13.37 -9.00 -30.88
CA HIS A 131 -13.51 -8.66 -29.46
C HIS A 131 -13.51 -7.15 -29.24
N LEU A 132 -12.76 -6.39 -30.03
CA LEU A 132 -12.78 -4.92 -29.96
C LEU A 132 -14.15 -4.36 -30.41
N LYS A 133 -14.76 -4.94 -31.45
CA LYS A 133 -16.15 -4.63 -31.84
C LYS A 133 -17.13 -4.91 -30.69
N GLU A 134 -16.99 -6.04 -30.02
CA GLU A 134 -17.86 -6.41 -28.88
C GLU A 134 -17.68 -5.47 -27.70
N LEU A 135 -16.44 -5.06 -27.43
CA LEU A 135 -16.16 -4.07 -26.39
C LEU A 135 -16.84 -2.74 -26.72
N ILE A 136 -16.64 -2.20 -27.94
CA ILE A 136 -17.21 -0.90 -28.33
C ILE A 136 -18.73 -0.93 -28.26
N ASN A 137 -19.37 -1.96 -28.80
CA ASN A 137 -20.84 -2.06 -28.77
C ASN A 137 -21.36 -2.22 -27.34
N GLY A 138 -20.75 -3.05 -26.51
CA GLY A 138 -21.20 -3.19 -25.13
C GLY A 138 -20.97 -1.94 -24.28
N ILE A 139 -19.93 -1.13 -24.56
CA ILE A 139 -19.76 0.19 -23.94
C ILE A 139 -20.95 1.11 -24.26
N ILE A 140 -21.39 1.11 -25.53
CA ILE A 140 -22.53 1.92 -25.98
C ILE A 140 -23.82 1.40 -25.34
N ASP A 141 -24.00 0.09 -25.25
CA ASP A 141 -25.18 -0.53 -24.65
C ASP A 141 -25.28 -0.25 -23.14
N GLU A 142 -24.17 -0.35 -22.39
CA GLU A 142 -24.15 -0.08 -20.94
C GLU A 142 -24.37 1.39 -20.59
N ALA A 143 -23.99 2.33 -21.47
CA ALA A 143 -24.27 3.76 -21.27
C ALA A 143 -25.76 4.11 -21.42
N GLY A 144 -26.57 3.21 -22.00
CA GLY A 144 -28.01 3.37 -22.17
C GLY A 144 -28.42 4.52 -23.10
N GLU A 145 -29.72 4.83 -23.12
CA GLU A 145 -30.28 5.87 -24.00
C GLU A 145 -29.82 7.29 -23.65
N GLU A 146 -29.44 7.53 -22.38
CA GLU A 146 -28.99 8.84 -21.89
C GLU A 146 -27.49 9.11 -22.16
N GLY A 147 -26.68 8.07 -22.43
CA GLY A 147 -25.33 8.21 -22.98
C GLY A 147 -24.31 8.84 -22.02
N GLU A 148 -24.39 8.55 -20.72
CA GLU A 148 -23.40 9.04 -19.75
C GLU A 148 -22.08 8.29 -19.88
N PHE A 149 -21.18 8.86 -20.69
CA PHE A 149 -19.77 8.48 -20.73
C PHE A 149 -19.00 9.46 -19.85
N VAL A 150 -18.51 8.98 -18.71
CA VAL A 150 -17.78 9.81 -17.75
C VAL A 150 -16.46 9.11 -17.43
N SER A 151 -15.35 9.82 -17.63
CA SER A 151 -14.04 9.37 -17.18
C SER A 151 -13.83 9.76 -15.73
N THR A 152 -13.71 8.77 -14.84
CA THR A 152 -13.52 9.00 -13.40
C THR A 152 -12.13 8.64 -12.94
N SER A 153 -11.73 9.14 -11.76
CA SER A 153 -10.45 8.77 -11.17
C SER A 153 -10.44 7.30 -10.75
N GLN A 154 -9.53 6.52 -11.31
CA GLN A 154 -9.43 5.08 -11.08
C GLN A 154 -8.73 4.70 -9.77
N ALA A 155 -8.10 5.67 -9.09
CA ALA A 155 -7.44 5.47 -7.81
C ALA A 155 -7.25 6.80 -7.06
N THR A 156 -8.30 7.28 -6.39
CA THR A 156 -8.19 8.46 -5.52
C THR A 156 -7.77 8.04 -4.09
N PRO A 157 -6.66 8.57 -3.55
CA PRO A 157 -6.27 8.39 -2.15
C PRO A 157 -7.38 8.81 -1.18
N LEU A 158 -7.58 8.08 -0.09
CA LEU A 158 -8.58 8.49 0.91
C LEU A 158 -8.23 9.85 1.55
N SER A 159 -6.95 10.21 1.64
CA SER A 159 -6.51 11.53 2.12
C SER A 159 -6.82 12.68 1.17
N MET A 160 -7.05 12.41 -0.12
CA MET A 160 -7.43 13.40 -1.14
C MET A 160 -8.94 13.53 -1.33
N MET A 161 -9.72 12.60 -0.80
CA MET A 161 -11.17 12.65 -0.89
C MET A 161 -11.73 13.79 -0.05
N ASP A 162 -12.96 14.22 -0.35
CA ASP A 162 -13.63 15.23 0.43
C ASP A 162 -13.74 14.85 1.91
N GLU A 163 -13.63 15.82 2.81
CA GLU A 163 -13.72 15.57 4.27
C GLU A 163 -15.00 14.82 4.65
N SER A 164 -16.11 15.05 3.94
CA SER A 164 -17.37 14.32 4.21
C SER A 164 -17.25 12.82 3.95
N ILE A 165 -16.47 12.40 2.94
CA ILE A 165 -16.18 10.99 2.65
C ILE A 165 -15.30 10.41 3.75
N LYS A 166 -14.26 11.14 4.16
CA LYS A 166 -13.37 10.72 5.26
C LYS A 166 -14.12 10.55 6.57
N ILE A 167 -15.03 11.47 6.90
CA ILE A 167 -15.89 11.39 8.08
C ILE A 167 -16.76 10.12 8.02
N ASP A 168 -17.46 9.89 6.91
CA ASP A 168 -18.36 8.74 6.75
C ASP A 168 -17.57 7.41 6.80
N TYR A 169 -16.36 7.35 6.24
CA TYR A 169 -15.45 6.21 6.41
C TYR A 169 -15.12 5.93 7.89
N ILE A 170 -14.75 6.97 8.65
CA ILE A 170 -14.39 6.84 10.07
C ILE A 170 -15.61 6.52 10.95
N LYS A 171 -16.82 6.97 10.60
CA LYS A 171 -18.03 6.58 11.33
C LYS A 171 -18.24 5.07 11.31
N ILE A 172 -18.06 4.41 10.17
CA ILE A 172 -18.18 2.94 10.07
C ILE A 172 -17.14 2.27 10.97
N MET A 173 -15.90 2.79 11.00
CA MET A 173 -14.86 2.31 11.92
C MET A 173 -15.27 2.47 13.39
N CYS A 174 -15.88 3.60 13.76
CA CYS A 174 -16.37 3.84 15.13
C CYS A 174 -17.53 2.90 15.47
N ASN A 175 -18.44 2.66 14.53
CA ASN A 175 -19.57 1.76 14.70
C ASN A 175 -19.11 0.31 14.87
N PHE A 176 -18.04 -0.11 14.17
CA PHE A 176 -17.43 -1.42 14.39
C PHE A 176 -16.82 -1.54 15.79
N ALA A 177 -16.00 -0.55 16.18
CA ALA A 177 -15.35 -0.53 17.50
C ALA A 177 -16.39 -0.63 18.63
N TYR A 178 -17.44 0.19 18.53
CA TYR A 178 -18.55 0.21 19.48
C TYR A 178 -19.41 -1.05 19.46
N GLY A 179 -19.62 -1.67 18.29
CA GLY A 179 -20.53 -2.80 18.12
C GLY A 179 -20.09 -4.10 18.79
N ASP A 180 -18.83 -4.17 19.24
CA ASP A 180 -18.26 -5.35 19.90
C ASP A 180 -18.55 -5.37 21.41
N ASP A 181 -18.27 -4.27 22.12
CA ASP A 181 -18.37 -4.20 23.59
C ASP A 181 -19.10 -2.95 24.13
N GLU A 182 -19.85 -2.26 23.27
CA GLU A 182 -20.58 -1.02 23.56
C GLU A 182 -19.71 0.16 24.04
N LEU A 183 -18.40 0.10 23.79
CA LEU A 183 -17.43 1.14 24.12
C LEU A 183 -16.39 1.27 23.00
N ILE A 184 -15.62 2.36 23.03
CA ILE A 184 -14.39 2.47 22.24
C ILE A 184 -13.26 2.61 23.23
N ASP A 185 -12.46 1.56 23.37
CA ASP A 185 -11.38 1.51 24.35
C ASP A 185 -10.15 2.34 23.91
N ALA A 186 -9.14 2.42 24.78
CA ALA A 186 -7.95 3.22 24.53
C ALA A 186 -7.11 2.72 23.33
N SER A 187 -7.08 1.40 23.11
CA SER A 187 -6.35 0.77 22.02
C SER A 187 -7.04 1.04 20.69
N GLU A 188 -8.34 0.81 20.61
CA GLU A 188 -9.16 1.09 19.43
C GLU A 188 -9.12 2.57 19.08
N TYR A 189 -9.28 3.43 20.07
CA TYR A 189 -9.18 4.87 19.90
C TYR A 189 -7.83 5.29 19.32
N ALA A 190 -6.73 4.68 19.78
CA ALA A 190 -5.41 4.94 19.24
C ALA A 190 -5.26 4.46 17.78
N GLU A 191 -5.91 3.35 17.40
CA GLU A 191 -5.92 2.88 16.01
C GLU A 191 -6.79 3.74 15.08
N ILE A 192 -7.97 4.16 15.53
CA ILE A 192 -8.81 5.08 14.75
C ILE A 192 -8.12 6.44 14.62
N LEU A 193 -7.48 6.93 15.67
CA LEU A 193 -6.64 8.14 15.60
C LEU A 193 -5.49 8.00 14.61
N SER A 194 -4.80 6.86 14.64
CA SER A 194 -3.73 6.53 13.71
C SER A 194 -4.23 6.59 12.26
N LEU A 195 -5.45 6.12 12.00
CA LEU A 195 -6.11 6.24 10.69
C LEU A 195 -6.50 7.69 10.35
N MET A 196 -7.05 8.46 11.30
CA MET A 196 -7.39 9.89 11.11
C MET A 196 -6.17 10.71 10.67
N VAL A 197 -4.98 10.37 11.16
CA VAL A 197 -3.71 10.97 10.71
C VAL A 197 -3.34 10.54 9.29
N ARG A 198 -3.45 9.25 8.96
CA ARG A 198 -3.10 8.74 7.61
C ARG A 198 -3.95 9.38 6.52
N ILE A 199 -5.23 9.65 6.81
CA ILE A 199 -6.17 10.28 5.88
C ILE A 199 -6.19 11.81 5.99
N GLU A 200 -5.33 12.39 6.83
CA GLU A 200 -5.20 13.84 7.03
C GLU A 200 -6.53 14.53 7.39
N LEU A 201 -7.25 13.99 8.37
CA LEU A 201 -8.54 14.53 8.81
C LEU A 201 -8.36 15.90 9.50
N ASP A 202 -9.16 16.89 9.08
CA ASP A 202 -9.03 18.27 9.54
C ASP A 202 -9.53 18.47 10.99
N VAL A 203 -9.14 19.57 11.64
CA VAL A 203 -9.46 19.83 13.06
C VAL A 203 -10.97 19.77 13.35
N PRO A 204 -11.84 20.46 12.59
CA PRO A 204 -13.29 20.37 12.80
C PRO A 204 -13.83 18.94 12.70
N SER A 205 -13.40 18.19 11.69
CA SER A 205 -13.83 16.82 11.44
C SER A 205 -13.32 15.87 12.53
N ARG A 206 -12.09 16.05 13.01
CA ARG A 206 -11.56 15.29 14.15
C ARG A 206 -12.37 15.54 15.41
N LEU A 207 -12.68 16.79 15.73
CA LEU A 207 -13.51 17.13 16.90
C LEU A 207 -14.93 16.58 16.77
N PHE A 208 -15.48 16.52 15.55
CA PHE A 208 -16.76 15.87 15.27
C PHE A 208 -16.68 14.35 15.53
N ILE A 209 -15.70 13.66 14.94
CA ILE A 209 -15.50 12.22 15.12
C ILE A 209 -15.29 11.87 16.59
N ARG A 210 -14.52 12.66 17.35
CA ARG A 210 -14.32 12.40 18.79
C ARG A 210 -15.62 12.46 19.59
N LYS A 211 -16.56 13.32 19.20
CA LYS A 211 -17.90 13.34 19.81
C LYS A 211 -18.69 12.10 19.41
N TYR A 212 -18.63 11.72 18.13
CA TYR A 212 -19.26 10.51 17.60
C TYR A 212 -18.77 9.23 18.32
N MET A 213 -17.47 9.15 18.65
CA MET A 213 -16.89 8.05 19.42
C MET A 213 -17.45 7.92 20.85
N LEU A 214 -17.96 9.00 21.44
CA LEU A 214 -18.49 9.00 22.80
C LEU A 214 -20.01 8.80 22.88
N GLU A 215 -20.75 9.18 21.83
CA GLU A 215 -22.21 9.28 21.87
C GLU A 215 -22.84 8.27 20.91
N SER A 216 -23.13 7.05 21.38
CA SER A 216 -23.73 5.99 20.56
C SER A 216 -25.11 6.32 20.01
N LYS A 217 -25.87 7.18 20.68
CA LYS A 217 -27.14 7.73 20.16
C LYS A 217 -26.98 8.56 18.87
N ASP A 218 -25.77 9.04 18.60
CA ASP A 218 -25.46 9.81 17.39
C ASP A 218 -24.94 8.87 16.28
N HIS A 219 -24.81 7.56 16.56
CA HIS A 219 -24.39 6.57 15.57
C HIS A 219 -25.46 6.42 14.49
N GLU A 220 -25.01 6.48 13.25
CA GLU A 220 -25.85 6.38 12.08
C GLU A 220 -25.86 4.94 11.60
N VAL A 221 -26.95 4.55 10.95
CA VAL A 221 -27.08 3.21 10.38
C VAL A 221 -26.02 3.04 9.29
N ASN A 222 -25.22 1.96 9.37
CA ASN A 222 -24.13 1.71 8.42
C ASN A 222 -24.60 1.71 6.96
N GLN A 223 -25.83 1.24 6.69
CA GLN A 223 -26.40 1.25 5.35
C GLN A 223 -26.46 2.67 4.77
N ASP A 224 -27.01 3.61 5.53
CA ASP A 224 -27.16 5.01 5.11
C ASP A 224 -25.79 5.65 4.84
N ILE A 225 -24.79 5.32 5.67
CA ILE A 225 -23.42 5.80 5.47
C ILE A 225 -22.83 5.21 4.17
N ILE A 226 -23.00 3.91 3.93
CA ILE A 226 -22.50 3.23 2.72
C ILE A 226 -23.16 3.77 1.45
N GLU A 227 -24.48 4.04 1.49
CA GLU A 227 -25.20 4.64 0.38
C GLU A 227 -24.67 6.04 0.06
N ARG A 228 -24.47 6.89 1.07
CA ARG A 228 -23.83 8.20 0.86
C ARG A 228 -22.42 8.11 0.31
N LEU A 229 -21.62 7.13 0.75
CA LEU A 229 -20.28 6.90 0.20
C LEU A 229 -20.37 6.48 -1.27
N ARG A 230 -21.32 5.61 -1.63
CA ARG A 230 -21.54 5.15 -3.00
C ARG A 230 -21.98 6.29 -3.92
N GLU A 231 -22.81 7.20 -3.44
CA GLU A 231 -23.29 8.36 -4.21
C GLU A 231 -22.21 9.43 -4.44
N LYS A 232 -21.30 9.62 -3.46
CA LYS A 232 -20.29 10.68 -3.52
C LYS A 232 -18.98 10.28 -4.17
N ILE A 233 -18.67 8.98 -4.22
CA ILE A 233 -17.38 8.47 -4.69
C ILE A 233 -17.59 7.90 -6.08
N ASP A 234 -16.78 8.39 -7.03
CA ASP A 234 -16.64 7.82 -8.36
C ASP A 234 -16.55 6.28 -8.31
N GLU A 235 -17.32 5.58 -9.15
CA GLU A 235 -17.44 4.11 -9.10
C GLU A 235 -16.07 3.41 -9.18
N GLY A 236 -15.16 3.91 -10.03
CA GLY A 236 -13.78 3.42 -10.15
C GLY A 236 -12.97 3.47 -8.85
N SER A 237 -13.23 4.47 -8.00
CA SER A 237 -12.61 4.64 -6.69
C SER A 237 -13.39 3.96 -5.56
N PHE A 238 -14.72 3.85 -5.66
CA PHE A 238 -15.57 3.22 -4.65
C PHE A 238 -15.21 1.74 -4.43
N GLU A 239 -14.88 1.02 -5.51
CA GLU A 239 -14.41 -0.36 -5.44
C GLU A 239 -13.11 -0.54 -4.64
N LEU A 240 -12.27 0.49 -4.58
CA LEU A 240 -11.07 0.49 -3.75
C LEU A 240 -11.40 0.88 -2.31
N VAL A 241 -12.28 1.87 -2.12
CA VAL A 241 -12.70 2.37 -0.80
C VAL A 241 -13.37 1.26 0.01
N LYS A 242 -14.30 0.50 -0.59
CA LYS A 242 -14.99 -0.58 0.13
C LYS A 242 -14.04 -1.69 0.60
N LYS A 243 -13.04 -2.04 -0.21
CA LYS A 243 -12.02 -3.03 0.12
C LYS A 243 -11.01 -2.50 1.15
N SER A 244 -10.65 -1.22 1.05
CA SER A 244 -9.82 -0.53 2.06
C SER A 244 -10.50 -0.48 3.42
N LEU A 245 -11.80 -0.15 3.45
CA LEU A 245 -12.62 -0.10 4.66
C LEU A 245 -12.68 -1.46 5.33
N MET A 246 -12.98 -2.51 4.57
CA MET A 246 -12.97 -3.88 5.06
C MET A 246 -11.59 -4.26 5.66
N LYS A 247 -10.50 -3.87 4.99
CA LYS A 247 -9.15 -4.07 5.50
C LYS A 247 -8.89 -3.34 6.83
N ASP A 248 -9.34 -2.10 7.00
CA ASP A 248 -9.11 -1.35 8.25
C ASP A 248 -9.92 -1.96 9.39
N ILE A 249 -11.13 -2.45 9.11
CA ILE A 249 -11.98 -3.14 10.09
C ILE A 249 -11.37 -4.47 10.52
N ILE A 250 -10.90 -5.29 9.58
CA ILE A 250 -10.22 -6.56 9.90
C ILE A 250 -8.95 -6.29 10.71
N TYR A 251 -8.19 -5.25 10.36
CA TYR A 251 -7.04 -4.86 11.16
C TYR A 251 -7.45 -4.47 12.58
N LEU A 252 -8.52 -3.69 12.74
CA LEU A 252 -9.00 -3.27 14.06
C LEU A 252 -9.44 -4.48 14.91
N LEU A 253 -10.15 -5.45 14.32
CA LEU A 253 -10.47 -6.73 14.96
C LEU A 253 -9.19 -7.43 15.48
N ARG A 254 -8.19 -7.57 14.60
CA ARG A 254 -6.92 -8.24 14.93
C ARG A 254 -6.11 -7.52 15.99
N SER A 255 -6.21 -6.19 16.03
CA SER A 255 -5.53 -5.37 17.04
C SER A 255 -6.09 -5.62 18.45
N LYS A 256 -7.35 -6.07 18.57
CA LYS A 256 -7.93 -6.54 19.83
C LYS A 256 -7.44 -7.94 20.19
N ASP A 257 -7.67 -8.90 19.30
CA ASP A 257 -7.24 -10.27 19.47
C ASP A 257 -6.97 -10.92 18.10
N ARG A 258 -5.75 -11.41 17.94
CA ARG A 258 -5.26 -12.03 16.70
C ARG A 258 -5.88 -13.39 16.42
N ASN A 259 -6.51 -14.01 17.43
CA ASN A 259 -7.15 -15.31 17.31
C ASN A 259 -8.63 -15.23 16.89
N LEU A 260 -9.23 -14.03 16.91
CA LEU A 260 -10.61 -13.86 16.47
C LEU A 260 -10.70 -14.04 14.96
N SER A 261 -11.58 -14.93 14.53
CA SER A 261 -11.94 -15.03 13.12
C SER A 261 -12.91 -13.92 12.74
N TRP A 262 -12.71 -13.32 11.57
CA TRP A 262 -13.67 -12.38 11.01
C TRP A 262 -15.03 -13.03 10.73
N GLN A 263 -15.06 -14.36 10.52
CA GLN A 263 -16.28 -15.13 10.24
C GLN A 263 -17.21 -15.19 11.46
N ASP A 264 -16.64 -15.09 12.66
CA ASP A 264 -17.39 -15.12 13.92
C ASP A 264 -17.92 -13.74 14.32
N ASN A 265 -17.55 -12.68 13.57
CA ASN A 265 -17.94 -11.31 13.85
C ASN A 265 -19.14 -10.89 12.96
N GLU A 266 -20.32 -10.75 13.57
CA GLU A 266 -21.57 -10.43 12.87
C GLU A 266 -21.50 -9.09 12.09
N PHE A 267 -20.80 -8.09 12.63
CA PHE A 267 -20.61 -6.80 11.97
C PHE A 267 -19.87 -6.97 10.63
N ILE A 268 -18.77 -7.73 10.62
CA ILE A 268 -17.97 -7.96 9.41
C ILE A 268 -18.75 -8.78 8.39
N VAL A 269 -19.46 -9.83 8.82
CA VAL A 269 -20.30 -10.64 7.93
C VAL A 269 -21.40 -9.80 7.28
N ASN A 270 -22.06 -8.95 8.07
CA ASN A 270 -23.09 -8.04 7.55
C ASN A 270 -22.50 -7.01 6.56
N LEU A 271 -21.34 -6.44 6.90
CA LEU A 271 -20.66 -5.46 6.05
C LEU A 271 -20.16 -6.07 4.74
N LYS A 272 -19.63 -7.30 4.78
CA LYS A 272 -19.24 -8.08 3.60
C LYS A 272 -20.37 -8.12 2.58
N ASP A 273 -21.57 -8.48 3.01
CA ASP A 273 -22.72 -8.62 2.13
C ASP A 273 -23.20 -7.26 1.59
N ARG A 274 -23.19 -6.20 2.42
CA ARG A 274 -23.56 -4.84 1.99
C ARG A 274 -22.58 -4.24 0.98
N LEU A 275 -21.30 -4.53 1.12
CA LEU A 275 -20.25 -4.02 0.23
C LEU A 275 -20.03 -4.92 -0.99
N ASP A 276 -20.69 -6.07 -1.07
CA ASP A 276 -20.48 -7.07 -2.13
C ASP A 276 -18.99 -7.44 -2.26
N ILE A 277 -18.42 -7.92 -1.15
CA ILE A 277 -17.04 -8.43 -1.06
C ILE A 277 -17.10 -9.94 -0.89
N SER A 278 -16.35 -10.69 -1.70
CA SER A 278 -16.36 -12.16 -1.59
C SER A 278 -15.51 -12.64 -0.40
N THR A 279 -15.77 -13.86 0.05
CA THR A 279 -14.98 -14.52 1.10
C THR A 279 -13.49 -14.58 0.71
N ASP A 280 -13.17 -14.99 -0.52
CA ASP A 280 -11.80 -15.06 -1.03
C ASP A 280 -11.08 -13.69 -0.99
N GLN A 281 -11.82 -12.59 -1.21
CA GLN A 281 -11.28 -11.24 -1.11
C GLN A 281 -10.95 -10.86 0.34
N ILE A 282 -11.82 -11.23 1.30
CA ILE A 282 -11.58 -11.00 2.73
C ILE A 282 -10.41 -11.86 3.25
N GLU A 283 -10.32 -13.12 2.81
CA GLU A 283 -9.20 -14.00 3.14
C GLU A 283 -7.88 -13.42 2.64
N TYR A 284 -7.84 -12.97 1.39
CA TYR A 284 -6.67 -12.28 0.83
C TYR A 284 -6.30 -11.01 1.61
N ILE A 285 -7.29 -10.20 2.00
CA ILE A 285 -7.07 -9.01 2.84
C ILE A 285 -6.44 -9.41 4.18
N SER A 286 -6.98 -10.44 4.83
CA SER A 286 -6.50 -10.96 6.11
C SER A 286 -5.06 -11.50 6.01
N GLU A 287 -4.76 -12.29 4.98
CA GLU A 287 -3.40 -12.77 4.70
C GLU A 287 -2.41 -11.63 4.47
N THR A 288 -2.84 -10.55 3.82
CA THR A 288 -1.98 -9.38 3.58
C THR A 288 -1.66 -8.65 4.88
N ILE A 289 -2.65 -8.48 5.77
CA ILE A 289 -2.43 -7.89 7.09
C ILE A 289 -1.45 -8.75 7.91
N ILE A 290 -1.66 -10.07 7.94
CA ILE A 290 -0.79 -11.01 8.66
C ILE A 290 0.64 -10.94 8.11
N ASN A 291 0.81 -10.92 6.80
CA ASN A 291 2.14 -10.78 6.20
C ASN A 291 2.83 -9.48 6.65
N ASP A 292 2.11 -8.36 6.67
CA ASP A 292 2.66 -7.07 7.10
C ASP A 292 3.06 -7.07 8.59
N GLU A 293 2.28 -7.72 9.46
CA GLU A 293 2.61 -7.94 10.88
C GLU A 293 3.89 -8.79 11.02
N GLU A 294 3.96 -9.91 10.30
CA GLU A 294 5.10 -10.82 10.34
C GLU A 294 6.41 -10.17 9.85
N ILE A 295 6.35 -9.18 8.95
CA ILE A 295 7.57 -8.45 8.53
C ILE A 295 8.24 -7.80 9.73
N LEU A 296 7.45 -7.21 10.62
CA LEU A 296 7.93 -6.54 11.82
C LEU A 296 8.28 -7.56 12.91
N GLU A 297 7.38 -8.49 13.19
CA GLU A 297 7.49 -9.43 14.31
C GLU A 297 8.59 -10.47 14.10
N LEU A 298 8.65 -11.07 12.92
CA LEU A 298 9.66 -12.06 12.58
C LEU A 298 10.95 -11.39 12.06
N ARG A 299 10.99 -10.06 12.03
CA ARG A 299 12.10 -9.26 11.52
C ARG A 299 12.58 -9.78 10.16
N LYS A 300 11.65 -9.95 9.23
CA LYS A 300 11.95 -10.38 7.85
C LYS A 300 12.95 -9.42 7.21
N ASN A 301 13.91 -9.97 6.50
CA ASN A 301 14.90 -9.21 5.73
C ASN A 301 14.36 -8.80 4.35
N ASP A 302 15.06 -7.91 3.65
CA ASP A 302 14.61 -7.33 2.38
C ASP A 302 14.34 -8.39 1.29
N SER A 303 15.08 -9.50 1.30
CA SER A 303 14.84 -10.62 0.37
C SER A 303 13.58 -11.40 0.71
N GLU A 304 13.31 -11.62 1.98
CA GLU A 304 12.10 -12.30 2.45
C GLU A 304 10.86 -11.46 2.19
N ILE A 305 10.92 -10.16 2.51
CA ILE A 305 9.87 -9.18 2.20
C ILE A 305 9.58 -9.18 0.69
N LYS A 306 10.63 -9.13 -0.14
CA LYS A 306 10.48 -9.15 -1.59
C LYS A 306 9.74 -10.41 -2.10
N LYS A 307 10.05 -11.57 -1.51
CA LYS A 307 9.42 -12.83 -1.88
C LYS A 307 7.95 -12.83 -1.47
N SER A 308 7.64 -12.48 -0.23
CA SER A 308 6.26 -12.49 0.26
C SER A 308 5.39 -11.47 -0.48
N MET A 309 5.91 -10.28 -0.78
CA MET A 309 5.18 -9.29 -1.58
C MET A 309 4.87 -9.78 -3.00
N LYS A 310 5.74 -10.59 -3.61
CA LYS A 310 5.47 -11.19 -4.93
C LYS A 310 4.31 -12.19 -4.84
N GLU A 311 4.28 -12.98 -3.77
CA GLU A 311 3.21 -13.94 -3.51
C GLU A 311 1.88 -13.22 -3.25
N ILE A 312 1.87 -12.18 -2.43
CA ILE A 312 0.69 -11.32 -2.20
C ILE A 312 0.16 -10.74 -3.51
N ALA A 313 1.02 -10.10 -4.33
CA ALA A 313 0.57 -9.54 -5.61
C ALA A 313 0.00 -10.59 -6.58
N SER A 314 0.57 -11.80 -6.58
CA SER A 314 0.05 -12.91 -7.39
C SER A 314 -1.34 -13.35 -6.90
N LYS A 315 -1.54 -13.46 -5.59
CA LYS A 315 -2.84 -13.80 -5.00
C LYS A 315 -3.87 -12.71 -5.26
N ALA A 316 -3.50 -11.44 -5.16
CA ALA A 316 -4.33 -10.28 -5.45
C ALA A 316 -5.00 -10.38 -6.83
N THR A 317 -4.19 -10.77 -7.84
CA THR A 317 -4.64 -10.97 -9.22
C THR A 317 -5.63 -12.14 -9.32
N ALA A 318 -5.41 -13.22 -8.57
CA ALA A 318 -6.27 -14.40 -8.58
C ALA A 318 -7.65 -14.13 -7.96
N VAL A 319 -7.71 -13.33 -6.89
CA VAL A 319 -8.96 -13.00 -6.17
C VAL A 319 -9.62 -11.70 -6.65
N GLY A 320 -9.01 -11.00 -7.61
CA GLY A 320 -9.53 -9.75 -8.16
C GLY A 320 -9.51 -8.57 -7.18
N VAL A 321 -8.54 -8.52 -6.25
CA VAL A 321 -8.35 -7.40 -5.32
C VAL A 321 -7.19 -6.54 -5.82
N PRO A 322 -7.43 -5.28 -6.23
CA PRO A 322 -6.34 -4.39 -6.59
C PRO A 322 -5.43 -4.10 -5.40
N LEU A 323 -4.11 -4.14 -5.59
CA LEU A 323 -3.16 -3.89 -4.50
C LEU A 323 -3.29 -2.45 -3.96
N ALA A 324 -3.71 -1.52 -4.82
CA ALA A 324 -4.01 -0.14 -4.43
C ALA A 324 -5.12 -0.04 -3.36
N ALA A 325 -6.09 -0.95 -3.35
CA ALA A 325 -7.16 -0.94 -2.36
C ALA A 325 -6.65 -1.23 -0.94
N ILE A 326 -5.65 -2.12 -0.81
CA ILE A 326 -5.06 -2.48 0.48
C ILE A 326 -4.36 -1.28 1.15
N TYR A 327 -3.81 -0.38 0.34
CA TYR A 327 -3.02 0.76 0.82
C TYR A 327 -3.71 2.11 0.63
N LEU A 328 -4.99 2.12 0.25
CA LEU A 328 -5.76 3.33 -0.09
C LEU A 328 -5.90 4.32 1.09
N SER A 329 -6.20 3.80 2.27
CA SER A 329 -6.26 4.52 3.55
C SER A 329 -4.88 4.90 4.12
N GLY A 330 -3.81 4.66 3.36
CA GLY A 330 -2.45 4.55 3.88
C GLY A 330 -2.21 3.21 4.60
N SER A 331 -0.93 2.86 4.79
CA SER A 331 -0.58 1.61 5.46
C SER A 331 -0.75 1.69 6.97
N VAL A 332 -1.32 0.62 7.50
CA VAL A 332 -1.57 0.44 8.92
C VAL A 332 -0.29 0.08 9.71
N LEU A 333 0.68 -0.58 9.06
CA LEU A 333 1.94 -1.05 9.68
C LEU A 333 3.20 -0.40 9.09
N GLY A 334 3.08 0.86 8.64
CA GLY A 334 4.23 1.65 8.13
C GLY A 334 4.72 1.32 6.71
N VAL A 335 4.08 0.38 6.02
CA VAL A 335 4.31 0.04 4.61
C VAL A 335 3.76 1.13 3.68
N SER A 336 4.41 2.30 3.57
CA SER A 336 3.89 3.36 2.69
C SER A 336 3.69 2.86 1.25
N ALA A 337 2.61 3.30 0.61
CA ALA A 337 2.34 3.15 -0.81
C ALA A 337 3.59 3.43 -1.68
N ALA A 338 4.43 4.40 -1.28
CA ALA A 338 5.66 4.79 -1.97
C ALA A 338 6.84 3.81 -1.79
N GLY A 339 6.99 3.18 -0.61
CA GLY A 339 8.07 2.23 -0.33
C GLY A 339 7.91 0.92 -1.13
N LEU A 340 6.69 0.37 -1.14
CA LEU A 340 6.36 -0.83 -1.91
C LEU A 340 6.32 -0.59 -3.41
N THR A 341 5.82 0.56 -3.87
CA THR A 341 5.77 0.84 -5.32
C THR A 341 7.14 0.94 -5.93
N SER A 342 8.16 1.40 -5.21
CA SER A 342 9.53 1.39 -5.74
C SER A 342 10.09 -0.02 -5.89
N GLY A 343 9.82 -0.92 -4.92
CA GLY A 343 10.24 -2.32 -4.95
C GLY A 343 9.51 -3.17 -5.98
N LEU A 344 8.19 -3.01 -6.11
CA LEU A 344 7.36 -3.74 -7.10
C LEU A 344 7.48 -3.15 -8.51
N ALA A 345 7.58 -1.83 -8.66
CA ALA A 345 7.88 -1.24 -9.97
C ALA A 345 9.27 -1.63 -10.48
N ALA A 346 10.26 -1.77 -9.58
CA ALA A 346 11.58 -2.34 -9.90
C ALA A 346 11.51 -3.83 -10.28
N LEU A 347 10.44 -4.54 -9.92
CA LEU A 347 10.18 -5.93 -10.30
C LEU A 347 9.33 -6.08 -11.57
N GLY A 348 8.97 -4.98 -12.24
CA GLY A 348 8.13 -5.02 -13.43
C GLY A 348 6.66 -5.34 -13.16
N MET A 349 6.25 -5.51 -11.90
CA MET A 349 4.86 -5.72 -11.48
C MET A 349 4.22 -4.38 -11.10
N GLY A 350 4.37 -3.38 -11.99
CA GLY A 350 3.99 -2.01 -11.67
C GLY A 350 2.48 -1.84 -11.55
N GLY A 351 2.10 -0.90 -10.70
CA GLY A 351 0.81 -0.21 -10.69
C GLY A 351 1.05 1.30 -10.59
N ILE A 352 0.17 2.09 -11.17
CA ILE A 352 0.00 3.50 -10.83
C ILE A 352 -0.66 3.46 -9.46
N LEU A 353 0.12 3.59 -8.41
CA LEU A 353 -0.44 4.30 -7.29
C LEU A 353 -0.60 5.74 -7.81
N GLY A 354 -1.83 6.13 -8.15
CA GLY A 354 -2.24 7.50 -8.53
C GLY A 354 -1.90 8.53 -7.45
N PHE A 355 -1.44 8.05 -6.30
CA PHE A 355 -0.54 8.70 -5.38
C PHE A 355 0.76 9.04 -6.12
N SER A 356 0.81 10.22 -6.76
CA SER A 356 2.09 10.86 -7.09
C SER A 356 3.07 10.61 -5.93
N SER A 357 4.36 10.42 -6.23
CA SER A 357 5.42 10.06 -5.26
C SER A 357 5.61 11.04 -4.09
N MET A 358 4.66 11.93 -3.85
CA MET A 358 4.53 12.90 -2.76
C MET A 358 3.31 12.69 -1.85
N PHE A 359 2.37 11.78 -2.12
CA PHE A 359 1.04 11.86 -1.49
C PHE A 359 0.57 10.64 -0.70
N THR A 360 1.33 10.24 0.31
CA THR A 360 0.74 9.66 1.52
C THR A 360 1.14 10.57 2.67
N GLY A 361 0.21 10.96 3.54
CA GLY A 361 0.44 11.92 4.65
C GLY A 361 1.55 11.57 5.64
N ILE A 362 2.27 10.48 5.42
CA ILE A 362 3.56 10.17 6.00
C ILE A 362 4.59 10.19 4.86
N GLU A 363 5.25 11.34 4.67
CA GLU A 363 6.24 11.57 3.62
C GLU A 363 7.45 10.63 3.82
N MET A 364 7.41 9.43 3.26
CA MET A 364 8.55 8.52 3.18
C MET A 364 8.61 7.97 1.76
N ALA A 365 9.01 8.83 0.83
CA ALA A 365 9.40 8.45 -0.52
C ALA A 365 10.82 7.88 -0.45
N VAL A 366 10.96 6.56 -0.27
CA VAL A 366 12.28 5.92 -0.32
C VAL A 366 12.30 4.94 -1.49
N LEU A 367 12.84 5.45 -2.61
CA LEU A 367 13.16 4.67 -3.81
C LEU A 367 14.38 3.79 -3.52
N LEU A 368 14.16 2.53 -3.12
CA LEU A 368 15.22 1.53 -3.10
C LEU A 368 15.10 0.63 -4.31
N GLY A 369 15.80 1.03 -5.37
CA GLY A 369 16.13 0.12 -6.46
C GLY A 369 17.05 -0.96 -5.91
N VAL A 370 16.54 -2.19 -5.73
CA VAL A 370 17.31 -3.36 -5.28
C VAL A 370 18.25 -3.90 -6.39
N GLY A 371 18.83 -3.00 -7.20
CA GLY A 371 19.51 -3.31 -8.47
C GLY A 371 21.03 -3.15 -8.50
N ALA A 372 21.67 -2.52 -7.51
CA ALA A 372 23.13 -2.35 -7.52
C ALA A 372 23.77 -3.03 -6.30
N TYR A 373 24.95 -3.64 -6.49
CA TYR A 373 25.84 -4.23 -5.47
C TYR A 373 25.81 -5.73 -5.16
N LYS A 374 25.45 -6.60 -6.11
CA LYS A 374 25.71 -8.06 -5.96
C LYS A 374 27.20 -8.43 -5.90
N GLY A 375 28.11 -7.61 -6.46
CA GLY A 375 29.54 -7.94 -6.58
C GLY A 375 30.39 -7.74 -5.32
N VAL A 376 30.07 -6.74 -4.48
CA VAL A 376 30.89 -6.36 -3.31
C VAL A 376 30.39 -7.02 -2.01
N LYS A 377 29.08 -7.32 -1.93
CA LYS A 377 28.42 -7.87 -0.72
C LYS A 377 28.94 -9.24 -0.27
N LYS A 378 29.41 -10.08 -1.20
CA LYS A 378 29.79 -11.48 -0.88
C LYS A 378 31.18 -11.61 -0.26
N VAL A 379 32.00 -10.56 -0.30
CA VAL A 379 33.43 -10.60 0.11
C VAL A 379 33.66 -9.97 1.50
N THR A 380 32.76 -9.12 1.99
CA THR A 380 33.00 -8.29 3.20
C THR A 380 32.17 -8.66 4.43
N GLY A 381 31.18 -9.55 4.32
CA GLY A 381 30.29 -9.93 5.44
C GLY A 381 29.33 -8.83 5.93
N ILE A 382 29.39 -7.62 5.36
CA ILE A 382 28.50 -6.48 5.65
C ILE A 382 27.11 -6.64 5.03
N SER A 383 26.88 -7.70 4.26
CA SER A 383 25.63 -7.96 3.55
C SER A 383 24.40 -8.01 4.45
N GLU A 384 24.53 -8.35 5.73
CA GLU A 384 23.40 -8.53 6.66
C GLU A 384 22.77 -7.20 7.14
N LEU A 385 23.57 -6.14 7.32
CA LEU A 385 23.07 -4.85 7.81
C LEU A 385 22.36 -4.01 6.75
N GLU A 386 22.79 -4.12 5.48
CA GLU A 386 22.07 -3.50 4.36
C GLU A 386 20.81 -4.27 3.96
N ASN A 387 20.55 -5.44 4.54
CA ASN A 387 19.44 -6.33 4.16
C ASN A 387 18.18 -6.15 5.01
N ASN A 388 18.05 -5.03 5.74
CA ASN A 388 16.87 -4.74 6.56
C ASN A 388 16.24 -3.37 6.22
N LYS A 389 16.60 -2.77 5.08
CA LYS A 389 16.25 -1.38 4.82
C LYS A 389 14.75 -1.18 4.66
N GLN A 390 14.03 -2.14 4.08
CA GLN A 390 12.57 -2.06 3.93
C GLN A 390 11.88 -2.04 5.29
N ARG A 391 12.29 -2.92 6.21
CA ARG A 391 11.77 -2.95 7.58
C ARG A 391 12.09 -1.66 8.34
N GLU A 392 13.28 -1.09 8.15
CA GLU A 392 13.66 0.20 8.76
C GLU A 392 12.70 1.33 8.36
N LEU A 393 12.31 1.36 7.08
CA LEU A 393 11.37 2.35 6.57
C LEU A 393 9.96 2.18 7.16
N MET A 394 9.52 0.93 7.33
CA MET A 394 8.24 0.63 7.97
C MET A 394 8.20 1.15 9.41
N ILE A 395 9.26 0.86 10.17
CA ILE A 395 9.40 1.35 11.56
C ILE A 395 9.40 2.88 11.61
N GLN A 396 10.13 3.55 10.70
CA GLN A 396 10.14 5.02 10.63
C GLN A 396 8.77 5.61 10.31
N ALA A 397 8.01 4.98 9.42
CA ALA A 397 6.65 5.41 9.10
C ALA A 397 5.70 5.24 10.30
N ILE A 398 5.82 4.15 11.08
CA ILE A 398 5.07 3.95 12.33
C ILE A 398 5.40 5.06 13.33
N ILE A 399 6.69 5.37 13.52
CA ILE A 399 7.13 6.44 14.44
C ILE A 399 6.55 7.79 14.00
N LYS A 400 6.67 8.14 12.71
CA LYS A 400 6.18 9.42 12.18
C LYS A 400 4.66 9.54 12.29
N ASN A 401 3.90 8.48 11.99
CA ASN A 401 2.45 8.49 12.15
C ASN A 401 2.04 8.67 13.61
N SER A 402 2.71 7.96 14.52
CA SER A 402 2.41 8.01 15.95
C SER A 402 2.77 9.37 16.55
N GLN A 403 3.87 9.99 16.13
CA GLN A 403 4.23 11.36 16.52
C GLN A 403 3.19 12.38 16.01
N LYS A 404 2.73 12.25 14.76
CA LYS A 404 1.63 13.08 14.24
C LYS A 404 0.32 12.86 15.00
N SER A 405 0.04 11.61 15.39
CA SER A 405 -1.13 11.27 16.23
C SER A 405 -1.08 11.99 17.57
N LEU A 406 0.08 12.03 18.24
CA LEU A 406 0.28 12.84 19.44
C LEU A 406 0.05 14.33 19.19
N ASN A 407 0.53 14.87 18.07
CA ASN A 407 0.31 16.28 17.72
C ASN A 407 -1.19 16.58 17.52
N TYR A 408 -1.94 15.71 16.84
CA TYR A 408 -3.39 15.84 16.69
C TYR A 408 -4.09 15.79 18.05
N LEU A 409 -3.66 14.89 18.95
CA LEU A 409 -4.20 14.84 20.32
C LEU A 409 -3.94 16.14 21.08
N ILE A 410 -2.74 16.72 20.98
CA ILE A 410 -2.39 17.98 21.64
C ILE A 410 -3.23 19.14 21.09
N GLU A 411 -3.36 19.24 19.77
CA GLU A 411 -4.18 20.25 19.12
C GLU A 411 -5.65 20.16 19.57
N ASP A 412 -6.21 18.96 19.53
CA ASP A 412 -7.62 18.73 19.89
C ASP A 412 -7.84 18.92 21.40
N LEU A 413 -6.87 18.55 22.24
CA LEU A 413 -6.88 18.81 23.69
C LEU A 413 -6.96 20.32 23.97
N ASN A 414 -6.19 21.13 23.24
CA ASN A 414 -6.23 22.58 23.39
C ASN A 414 -7.63 23.13 23.07
N GLU A 415 -8.28 22.65 22.00
CA GLU A 415 -9.63 23.09 21.64
C GLU A 415 -10.71 22.62 22.61
N ILE A 416 -10.63 21.38 23.08
CA ILE A 416 -11.56 20.83 24.07
C ILE A 416 -11.38 21.54 25.42
N THR A 417 -10.16 21.88 25.81
CA THR A 417 -9.86 22.64 27.04
C THR A 417 -10.42 24.06 26.99
N LYS A 418 -10.30 24.74 25.83
CA LYS A 418 -10.96 26.04 25.60
C LYS A 418 -12.48 25.93 25.77
N GLN A 419 -13.10 24.93 25.14
CA GLN A 419 -14.54 24.69 25.27
C GLN A 419 -14.94 24.41 26.72
N LEU A 420 -14.18 23.59 27.44
CA LEU A 420 -14.45 23.26 28.85
C LEU A 420 -14.38 24.50 29.75
N THR A 421 -13.37 25.35 29.54
CA THR A 421 -13.21 26.59 30.31
C THR A 421 -14.42 27.52 30.11
N VAL A 422 -14.90 27.65 28.87
CA VAL A 422 -16.09 28.45 28.55
C VAL A 422 -17.38 27.87 29.15
N GLU A 423 -17.52 26.55 29.23
CA GLU A 423 -18.70 25.93 29.84
C GLU A 423 -18.68 26.01 31.37
N LEU A 424 -17.50 25.93 32.00
CA LEU A 424 -17.35 26.09 33.46
C LEU A 424 -17.77 27.48 33.95
N THR A 425 -17.62 28.53 33.13
CA THR A 425 -18.06 29.89 33.49
C THR A 425 -19.58 30.08 33.45
N LYS A 426 -20.34 29.14 32.87
CA LYS A 426 -21.81 29.17 32.80
C LYS A 426 -22.50 28.54 34.01
N GLY A 427 -21.76 27.98 34.96
CA GLY A 427 -22.32 27.45 36.22
C GLY A 427 -23.14 26.16 36.05
N LYS A 428 -24.17 25.97 36.89
CA LYS A 428 -24.93 24.71 37.02
C LYS A 428 -25.69 24.26 35.76
N GLU A 429 -25.98 25.16 34.83
CA GLU A 429 -26.70 24.84 33.59
C GLU A 429 -25.84 24.06 32.57
N ALA A 430 -24.51 23.97 32.77
CA ALA A 430 -23.57 23.33 31.85
C ALA A 430 -23.06 21.95 32.30
N GLU A 431 -23.61 21.35 33.36
CA GLU A 431 -23.09 20.13 34.00
C GLU A 431 -22.93 18.94 33.03
N ILE A 432 -23.93 18.70 32.18
CA ILE A 432 -23.89 17.63 31.16
C ILE A 432 -22.75 17.85 30.17
N LYS A 433 -22.56 19.09 29.72
CA LYS A 433 -21.53 19.43 28.72
C LYS A 433 -20.12 19.39 29.32
N ILE A 434 -19.97 19.81 30.58
CA ILE A 434 -18.73 19.66 31.35
C ILE A 434 -18.36 18.17 31.46
N LYS A 435 -19.29 17.30 31.87
CA LYS A 435 -19.05 15.87 31.97
C LYS A 435 -18.58 15.26 30.65
N LYS A 436 -19.20 15.64 29.53
CA LYS A 436 -18.80 15.19 28.18
C LYS A 436 -17.38 15.64 27.82
N LEU A 437 -17.06 16.90 28.03
CA LEU A 437 -15.72 17.44 27.75
C LEU A 437 -14.65 16.79 28.65
N SER A 438 -14.96 16.49 29.91
CA SER A 438 -14.07 15.72 30.80
C SER A 438 -13.85 14.29 30.30
N SER A 439 -14.89 13.62 29.80
CA SER A 439 -14.76 12.29 29.20
C SER A 439 -13.87 12.30 27.96
N LEU A 440 -14.02 13.31 27.09
CA LEU A 440 -13.14 13.52 25.93
C LEU A 440 -11.68 13.67 26.36
N LEU A 441 -11.41 14.50 27.37
CA LEU A 441 -10.05 14.69 27.90
C LEU A 441 -9.46 13.38 28.47
N SER A 442 -10.25 12.56 29.16
CA SER A 442 -9.79 11.27 29.66
C SER A 442 -9.42 10.32 28.51
N MET A 443 -10.27 10.23 27.48
CA MET A 443 -9.99 9.37 26.32
C MET A 443 -8.78 9.85 25.53
N LEU A 444 -8.61 11.17 25.36
CA LEU A 444 -7.40 11.76 24.77
C LEU A 444 -6.14 11.34 25.55
N SER A 445 -6.19 11.37 26.87
CA SER A 445 -5.05 10.98 27.72
C SER A 445 -4.72 9.49 27.60
N LEU A 446 -5.72 8.62 27.61
CA LEU A 446 -5.52 7.17 27.45
C LEU A 446 -5.00 6.83 26.04
N GLY A 447 -5.57 7.41 25.00
CA GLY A 447 -5.09 7.24 23.62
C GLY A 447 -3.66 7.77 23.42
N ALA A 448 -3.29 8.88 24.08
CA ALA A 448 -1.92 9.39 24.08
C ALA A 448 -0.93 8.41 24.71
N LYS A 449 -1.34 7.73 25.78
CA LYS A 449 -0.51 6.71 26.45
C LYS A 449 -0.25 5.53 25.51
N GLU A 450 -1.29 4.98 24.88
CA GLU A 450 -1.14 3.86 23.93
C GLU A 450 -0.30 4.24 22.71
N THR A 451 -0.54 5.42 22.15
CA THR A 451 0.28 5.97 21.06
C THR A 451 1.74 6.14 21.49
N GLY A 452 1.99 6.61 22.72
CA GLY A 452 3.33 6.73 23.29
C GLY A 452 4.04 5.39 23.47
N ASN A 453 3.31 4.34 23.86
CA ASN A 453 3.86 2.97 23.95
C ASN A 453 4.29 2.45 22.56
N LYS A 454 3.48 2.68 21.52
CA LYS A 454 3.83 2.34 20.13
C LYS A 454 5.11 3.01 19.66
N ILE A 455 5.29 4.31 19.99
CA ILE A 455 6.52 5.05 19.67
C ILE A 455 7.73 4.41 20.34
N LYS A 456 7.66 4.13 21.65
CA LYS A 456 8.78 3.52 22.40
C LYS A 456 9.17 2.16 21.82
N HIS A 457 8.18 1.31 21.52
CA HIS A 457 8.43 0.01 20.90
C HIS A 457 9.10 0.16 19.52
N ALA A 458 8.57 1.04 18.66
CA ALA A 458 9.13 1.27 17.34
C ALA A 458 10.53 1.91 17.38
N GLN A 459 10.80 2.83 18.32
CA GLN A 459 12.13 3.40 18.52
C GLN A 459 13.16 2.35 18.93
N LYS A 460 12.79 1.47 19.88
CA LYS A 460 13.62 0.33 20.26
C LYS A 460 13.95 -0.56 19.06
N GLU A 461 12.96 -0.94 18.25
CA GLU A 461 13.16 -1.74 17.04
C GLU A 461 14.03 -1.02 15.99
N SER A 462 13.92 0.32 15.87
CA SER A 462 14.74 1.17 14.99
C SER A 462 16.23 1.19 15.39
N ILE A 463 16.55 0.88 16.66
CA ILE A 463 17.92 0.71 17.12
C ILE A 463 18.36 -0.74 16.88
N ILE A 464 17.52 -1.72 17.25
CA ILE A 464 17.81 -3.16 17.09
C ILE A 464 18.14 -3.50 15.63
N ILE A 465 17.42 -2.93 14.67
CA ILE A 465 17.65 -3.16 13.24
C ILE A 465 19.07 -2.79 12.76
N LYS A 466 19.74 -1.90 13.49
CA LYS A 466 21.10 -1.43 13.21
C LYS A 466 22.17 -2.25 13.95
N LEU A 467 21.76 -3.16 14.83
CA LEU A 467 22.66 -4.01 15.62
C LEU A 467 22.77 -5.40 14.96
N PRO A 468 23.95 -6.05 15.04
CA PRO A 468 24.06 -7.42 14.55
C PRO A 468 23.27 -8.35 15.48
N LEU A 469 22.30 -9.09 14.93
CA LEU A 469 21.51 -10.06 15.72
C LEU A 469 22.38 -11.20 16.26
N VAL A 470 23.34 -11.65 15.44
CA VAL A 470 24.37 -12.61 15.82
C VAL A 470 25.73 -11.92 15.75
N LEU A 471 26.47 -11.94 16.86
CA LEU A 471 27.75 -11.26 16.95
C LEU A 471 28.85 -12.02 16.20
N ASP A 472 29.56 -11.34 15.31
CA ASP A 472 30.82 -11.85 14.75
C ASP A 472 31.94 -11.64 15.78
N THR A 473 32.14 -12.65 16.62
CA THR A 473 33.12 -12.60 17.71
C THR A 473 34.55 -12.45 17.21
N MET A 474 34.89 -13.00 16.03
CA MET A 474 36.21 -12.86 15.43
C MET A 474 36.47 -11.41 15.06
N ARG A 475 35.50 -10.79 14.39
CA ARG A 475 35.58 -9.39 13.98
C ARG A 475 35.67 -8.45 15.18
N ILE A 476 34.85 -8.65 16.21
CA ILE A 476 34.90 -7.86 17.44
C ILE A 476 36.28 -7.98 18.11
N ASN A 477 36.82 -9.18 18.18
CA ASN A 477 38.13 -9.41 18.80
C ASN A 477 39.28 -8.72 18.04
N GLU A 478 39.21 -8.65 16.71
CA GLU A 478 40.20 -7.92 15.91
C GLU A 478 40.02 -6.40 16.01
N LEU A 479 38.78 -5.88 15.89
CA LEU A 479 38.52 -4.42 15.96
C LEU A 479 38.82 -3.82 17.35
N THR A 480 38.85 -4.65 18.39
CA THR A 480 39.13 -4.23 19.77
C THR A 480 40.49 -4.74 20.29
N SER A 481 41.43 -5.12 19.41
CA SER A 481 42.74 -5.63 19.84
C SER A 481 43.66 -4.55 20.44
N GLU A 482 43.44 -3.29 20.07
CA GLU A 482 44.20 -2.14 20.59
C GLU A 482 43.90 -1.90 22.08
N ALA A 483 44.93 -1.49 22.83
CA ALA A 483 44.83 -1.27 24.28
C ALA A 483 43.72 -0.28 24.67
N THR A 484 43.49 0.76 23.85
CA THR A 484 42.46 1.78 24.06
C THR A 484 41.03 1.29 23.81
N LYS A 485 40.86 0.23 22.99
CA LYS A 485 39.58 -0.32 22.58
C LYS A 485 39.17 -1.59 23.34
N LYS A 486 40.11 -2.21 24.07
CA LYS A 486 39.87 -3.45 24.83
C LYS A 486 38.72 -3.33 25.84
N LYS A 487 38.51 -2.14 26.43
CA LYS A 487 37.39 -1.86 27.35
C LYS A 487 36.01 -2.03 26.69
N TYR A 488 35.90 -1.71 25.40
CA TYR A 488 34.63 -1.80 24.66
C TYR A 488 34.22 -3.24 24.40
N ARG A 489 35.21 -4.15 24.25
CA ARG A 489 34.94 -5.58 24.04
C ARG A 489 34.02 -6.16 25.12
N LYS A 490 34.35 -5.92 26.40
CA LYS A 490 33.57 -6.44 27.52
C LYS A 490 32.12 -5.94 27.48
N VAL A 491 31.94 -4.64 27.27
CA VAL A 491 30.62 -4.00 27.18
C VAL A 491 29.80 -4.57 26.03
N ILE A 492 30.43 -4.82 24.86
CA ILE A 492 29.75 -5.44 23.72
C ILE A 492 29.27 -6.84 24.09
N PHE A 493 30.14 -7.71 24.62
CA PHE A 493 29.76 -9.10 24.95
C PHE A 493 28.70 -9.19 26.05
N GLU A 494 28.66 -8.26 27.00
CA GLU A 494 27.60 -8.19 28.03
C GLU A 494 26.20 -7.93 27.44
N CYS A 495 26.13 -7.42 26.21
CA CYS A 495 24.86 -7.20 25.50
C CYS A 495 24.38 -8.42 24.69
N TYR A 496 25.11 -9.54 24.71
CA TYR A 496 24.78 -10.74 23.94
C TYR A 496 24.71 -11.98 24.84
N VAL A 497 23.72 -12.82 24.59
CA VAL A 497 23.50 -14.09 25.27
C VAL A 497 24.05 -15.22 24.41
N GLU A 498 24.79 -16.13 25.03
CA GLU A 498 25.27 -17.34 24.37
C GLU A 498 24.10 -18.33 24.18
N LYS A 499 23.88 -18.75 22.93
CA LYS A 499 22.84 -19.71 22.56
C LYS A 499 23.41 -20.80 21.65
N GLU A 500 22.88 -22.01 21.78
CA GLU A 500 23.22 -23.13 20.92
C GLU A 500 22.22 -23.19 19.76
N VAL A 501 22.72 -23.03 18.53
CA VAL A 501 21.91 -23.09 17.31
C VAL A 501 22.28 -24.33 16.52
N THR A 502 21.28 -25.07 16.08
CA THR A 502 21.45 -26.23 15.19
C THR A 502 21.39 -25.75 13.75
N LYS A 503 22.45 -26.00 12.98
CA LYS A 503 22.49 -25.70 11.55
C LYS A 503 21.65 -26.70 10.74
N GLU A 504 21.37 -26.36 9.48
CA GLU A 504 20.66 -27.22 8.52
C GLU A 504 21.33 -28.59 8.32
N ASP A 505 22.64 -28.71 8.57
CA ASP A 505 23.40 -29.96 8.52
C ASP A 505 23.34 -30.80 9.81
N GLY A 506 22.57 -30.36 10.81
CA GLY A 506 22.43 -31.02 12.11
C GLY A 506 23.56 -30.72 13.11
N THR A 507 24.57 -29.92 12.73
CA THR A 507 25.66 -29.54 13.65
C THR A 507 25.23 -28.42 14.60
N ARG A 508 25.62 -28.55 15.87
CA ARG A 508 25.34 -27.55 16.90
C ARG A 508 26.48 -26.55 16.99
N LYS A 509 26.17 -25.26 16.94
CA LYS A 509 27.14 -24.17 17.06
C LYS A 509 26.69 -23.18 18.13
N GLN A 510 27.59 -22.84 19.04
CA GLN A 510 27.37 -21.72 19.96
C GLN A 510 27.52 -20.39 19.22
N VAL A 511 26.55 -19.51 19.42
CA VAL A 511 26.50 -18.16 18.86
C VAL A 511 26.14 -17.18 19.96
N PHE A 512 26.62 -15.94 19.83
CA PHE A 512 26.25 -14.84 20.70
C PHE A 512 25.11 -14.07 20.03
N GLN A 513 23.90 -14.17 20.58
CA GLN A 513 22.71 -13.48 20.06
C GLN A 513 22.41 -12.24 20.91
N LEU A 514 22.03 -11.13 20.28
CA LEU A 514 21.70 -9.88 20.98
C LEU A 514 20.65 -10.16 22.08
N ASP A 515 20.89 -9.63 23.28
CA ASP A 515 19.85 -9.62 24.31
C ASP A 515 18.81 -8.53 23.99
N GLU A 516 17.64 -8.96 23.55
CA GLU A 516 16.58 -8.06 23.14
C GLU A 516 15.82 -7.47 24.33
N ASN A 517 16.04 -7.97 25.55
CA ASN A 517 15.41 -7.43 26.76
C ASN A 517 16.13 -6.19 27.29
N LEU A 518 17.27 -5.83 26.69
CA LEU A 518 18.00 -4.61 27.04
C LEU A 518 17.12 -3.36 26.86
N ASN A 519 17.38 -2.36 27.70
CA ASN A 519 16.72 -1.07 27.61
C ASN A 519 17.27 -0.27 26.41
N GLU A 520 16.51 0.72 25.97
CA GLU A 520 16.81 1.56 24.81
C GLU A 520 18.19 2.23 24.90
N ASN A 521 18.51 2.87 26.04
CA ASN A 521 19.79 3.55 26.25
C ASN A 521 20.98 2.59 26.11
N THR A 522 20.87 1.35 26.60
CA THR A 522 21.92 0.34 26.48
C THR A 522 22.10 -0.10 25.03
N LEU A 523 21.01 -0.26 24.27
CA LEU A 523 21.05 -0.58 22.85
C LEU A 523 21.67 0.56 22.02
N GLU A 524 21.36 1.82 22.32
CA GLU A 524 21.97 2.98 21.67
C GLU A 524 23.47 3.10 21.97
N GLN A 525 23.85 2.86 23.22
CA GLN A 525 25.26 2.82 23.62
C GLN A 525 26.00 1.70 22.89
N LEU A 526 25.41 0.50 22.79
CA LEU A 526 25.97 -0.61 22.04
C LEU A 526 26.17 -0.22 20.56
N TYR A 527 25.15 0.36 19.92
CA TYR A 527 25.25 0.83 18.54
C TYR A 527 26.39 1.84 18.37
N SER A 528 26.46 2.84 19.25
CA SER A 528 27.50 3.89 19.23
C SER A 528 28.89 3.31 19.42
N ILE A 529 29.05 2.32 20.30
CA ILE A 529 30.32 1.62 20.53
C ILE A 529 30.73 0.85 19.26
N LEU A 530 29.79 0.10 18.66
CA LEU A 530 30.05 -0.67 17.44
C LEU A 530 30.47 0.24 16.27
N ASP A 531 29.79 1.38 16.11
CA ASP A 531 30.15 2.39 15.10
C ASP A 531 31.54 2.98 15.36
N ALA A 532 31.83 3.38 16.60
CA ALA A 532 33.11 3.97 16.99
C ALA A 532 34.31 3.03 16.81
N ILE A 533 34.11 1.71 16.93
CA ILE A 533 35.18 0.71 16.65
C ILE A 533 35.27 0.33 15.17
N GLY A 534 34.46 0.93 14.29
CA GLY A 534 34.47 0.65 12.85
C GLY A 534 33.77 -0.65 12.47
N TYR A 535 32.86 -1.17 13.31
CA TYR A 535 32.12 -2.41 13.02
C TYR A 535 31.20 -2.30 11.79
N TYR A 536 30.94 -1.10 11.28
CA TYR A 536 30.15 -0.92 10.05
C TYR A 536 31.00 -0.42 8.86
N ASN A 537 32.27 -0.08 9.06
CA ASN A 537 33.14 0.43 8.01
C ASN A 537 33.63 -0.70 7.08
N MET A 538 33.30 -0.62 5.79
CA MET A 538 33.69 -1.60 4.76
C MET A 538 35.19 -1.91 4.70
N LYS A 539 36.06 -0.91 4.89
CA LYS A 539 37.52 -1.12 4.83
C LYS A 539 38.01 -1.87 6.07
N ASP A 540 37.57 -1.46 7.25
CA ASP A 540 37.97 -2.04 8.52
C ASP A 540 37.40 -3.46 8.69
N ALA A 541 36.19 -3.70 8.19
CA ALA A 541 35.53 -5.00 8.13
C ALA A 541 36.34 -6.05 7.36
N ALA A 542 36.73 -5.69 6.14
CA ALA A 542 37.46 -6.57 5.24
C ALA A 542 38.85 -6.89 5.81
N LEU A 543 39.53 -5.89 6.38
CA LEU A 543 40.83 -6.05 7.04
C LEU A 543 40.73 -6.94 8.29
N ALA A 544 39.72 -6.73 9.13
CA ALA A 544 39.52 -7.53 10.35
C ALA A 544 39.20 -8.99 10.03
N SER A 545 38.31 -9.24 9.06
CA SER A 545 37.92 -10.59 8.64
C SER A 545 39.11 -11.35 8.03
N ALA A 546 39.90 -10.69 7.17
CA ALA A 546 41.09 -11.30 6.58
C ALA A 546 42.16 -11.65 7.63
N LYS A 547 42.41 -10.77 8.61
CA LYS A 547 43.34 -11.03 9.71
C LYS A 547 42.88 -12.17 10.61
N GLY A 548 41.58 -12.23 10.91
CA GLY A 548 40.99 -13.30 11.73
C GLY A 548 41.13 -14.68 11.09
N VAL A 549 40.83 -14.80 9.79
CA VAL A 549 41.00 -16.06 9.03
C VAL A 549 42.49 -16.47 9.00
N MET A 550 43.40 -15.53 8.74
CA MET A 550 44.82 -15.82 8.68
C MET A 550 45.38 -16.32 10.03
N LYS A 551 44.98 -15.71 11.15
CA LYS A 551 45.34 -16.17 12.50
C LYS A 551 44.71 -17.51 12.85
N GLY A 552 43.47 -17.77 12.42
CA GLY A 552 42.80 -19.06 12.63
C GLY A 552 43.51 -20.22 11.93
N ILE A 553 44.08 -19.96 10.74
CA ILE A 553 44.91 -20.94 10.01
C ILE A 553 46.26 -21.15 10.71
N LEU A 554 46.88 -20.07 11.21
CA LEU A 554 48.19 -20.13 11.90
C LEU A 554 48.15 -20.77 13.29
N ASN A 555 46.99 -20.79 13.97
CA ASN A 555 46.83 -21.39 15.29
C ASN A 555 46.30 -22.84 15.26
N ASN A 556 45.87 -23.33 14.09
CA ASN A 556 45.38 -24.70 13.88
C ASN A 556 46.32 -25.57 13.02
N GLY A 557 47.50 -25.06 12.68
CA GLY A 557 48.62 -25.82 12.12
C GLY A 557 49.78 -25.80 13.10
#